data_AF-A0A6P5PYN8-F1
#
_entry.id   AF-A0A6P5PYN8-F1
#
_cell.length_a   1.000
_cell.length_b   1.000
_cell.length_c   1.000
_cell.angle_alpha   90.00
_cell.angle_beta   90.00
_cell.angle_gamma   90.00
#
_symmetry.space_group_name_H-M   'P 1'
#
loop_
_entity.id
_entity.type
_entity.pdbx_description
1 polymer ?
#
loop_
_entity_poly.entity_id
_entity_poly.type
_entity_poly.pdbx_seq_one_letter_code
_entity_poly.pdbx_strand_id
1 'polypeptide(L)'
;MKYTKCNFMMSVLGIIIYVTDLVADIVLSVRYFHDGQYVLGVLTLSFVLCGTLIVHCFSYSWLKADLEKAGQENEHYFLLLHCLQGGVFTRYWFALRTGYHVVFKHSDRKSNFMEEQTDPHKEAIDMATDLSMLRLFETYLEGCPQLILQLYAFLECGQANLNQCMVIMVSCCAISWSTVDYQIALRRSLPDKNLLRGLWPKLMYLFYKLFTLLSWMLSVVLLLFVDVRVALLLLLFLWITGFIWAFINHTQFCNSVSMEFLYRIVVGFILVFTFFNIKGQNTKCPMSCYYTVRVLGTLGILTVFWIYPLSIFNSDYFIPISATIVLALLLGIIFLGVYYGNFHPNRNVETQLDETDGKAPQRDCRIRYFLMD
;
A
#
# COMPACT_ATOMS: atom_id res chain seq x y z
N MET A 1 3.74 -22.06 -9.58
CA MET A 1 3.83 -21.00 -10.63
C MET A 1 5.30 -20.69 -10.88
N LYS A 2 5.72 -20.24 -12.08
CA LYS A 2 7.15 -19.97 -12.35
C LYS A 2 7.54 -18.53 -12.03
N TYR A 3 8.57 -18.34 -11.20
CA TYR A 3 9.27 -17.07 -11.03
C TYR A 3 10.17 -16.81 -12.25
N THR A 4 10.00 -15.67 -12.91
CA THR A 4 10.62 -15.36 -14.21
C THR A 4 11.72 -14.31 -14.12
N LYS A 5 12.53 -14.16 -15.18
CA LYS A 5 13.52 -13.08 -15.32
C LYS A 5 12.92 -11.68 -15.14
N CYS A 6 11.70 -11.47 -15.64
CA CYS A 6 10.99 -10.20 -15.48
C CYS A 6 10.65 -9.93 -14.00
N ASN A 7 10.24 -10.96 -13.25
CA ASN A 7 9.98 -10.81 -11.82
C ASN A 7 11.26 -10.47 -11.04
N PHE A 8 12.38 -11.11 -11.37
CA PHE A 8 13.67 -10.78 -10.77
C PHE A 8 14.08 -9.33 -11.04
N MET A 9 13.95 -8.87 -12.29
CA MET A 9 14.24 -7.48 -12.65
C MET A 9 13.33 -6.49 -11.90
N MET A 10 12.06 -6.81 -11.69
CA MET A 10 11.15 -5.99 -10.88
C MET A 10 11.59 -5.94 -9.41
N SER A 11 12.08 -7.03 -8.83
CA SER A 11 12.63 -7.04 -7.46
C SER A 11 13.91 -6.17 -7.34
N VAL A 12 14.78 -6.18 -8.37
CA VAL A 12 15.96 -5.30 -8.42
C VAL A 12 15.56 -3.83 -8.55
N LEU A 13 14.57 -3.53 -9.38
CA LEU A 13 14.04 -2.18 -9.51
C LEU A 13 13.38 -1.71 -8.20
N GLY A 14 12.70 -2.61 -7.48
CA GLY A 14 12.11 -2.34 -6.16
C GLY A 14 13.12 -1.85 -5.13
N ILE A 15 14.30 -2.50 -5.01
CA ILE A 15 15.35 -2.04 -4.07
C ILE A 15 15.93 -0.68 -4.46
N ILE A 16 16.07 -0.40 -5.76
CA ILE A 16 16.56 0.91 -6.24
C ILE A 16 15.57 2.01 -5.87
N ILE A 17 14.27 1.78 -6.08
CA ILE A 17 13.21 2.73 -5.70
C ILE A 17 13.19 2.91 -4.18
N TYR A 18 13.33 1.83 -3.41
CA TYR A 18 13.39 1.90 -1.94
C TYR A 18 14.51 2.84 -1.46
N VAL A 19 15.73 2.66 -1.97
CA VAL A 19 16.87 3.53 -1.61
C VAL A 19 16.67 4.96 -2.10
N THR A 20 16.12 5.14 -3.30
CA THR A 20 15.88 6.47 -3.87
C THR A 20 14.88 7.26 -3.03
N ASP A 21 13.80 6.61 -2.58
CA ASP A 21 12.78 7.25 -1.75
C ASP A 21 13.39 7.66 -0.40
N LEU A 22 14.11 6.75 0.29
CA LEU A 22 14.79 7.08 1.55
C LEU A 22 15.73 8.30 1.43
N VAL A 23 16.51 8.37 0.33
CA VAL A 23 17.38 9.52 0.07
C VAL A 23 16.56 10.78 -0.22
N ALA A 24 15.49 10.67 -1.01
CA ALA A 24 14.63 11.79 -1.33
C ALA A 24 13.96 12.37 -0.08
N ASP A 25 13.53 11.53 0.86
CA ASP A 25 12.91 11.94 2.13
C ASP A 25 13.88 12.71 3.03
N ILE A 26 15.13 12.23 3.15
CA ILE A 26 16.19 12.94 3.90
C ILE A 26 16.48 14.28 3.24
N VAL A 27 16.65 14.32 1.92
CA VAL A 27 16.91 15.55 1.18
C VAL A 27 15.75 16.54 1.32
N LEU A 28 14.51 16.07 1.25
CA LEU A 28 13.32 16.89 1.41
C LEU A 28 13.25 17.49 2.82
N SER A 29 13.50 16.68 3.86
CA SER A 29 13.55 17.16 5.24
C SER A 29 14.61 18.24 5.41
N VAL A 30 15.85 18.01 4.93
CA VAL A 30 16.95 18.99 5.00
C VAL A 30 16.59 20.31 4.30
N ARG A 31 15.92 20.24 3.13
CA ARG A 31 15.44 21.44 2.43
C ARG A 31 14.44 22.24 3.27
N TYR A 32 13.47 21.57 3.92
CA TYR A 32 12.54 22.27 4.81
C TYR A 32 13.24 22.96 5.99
N PHE A 33 14.27 22.34 6.57
CA PHE A 33 15.08 22.98 7.62
C PHE A 33 15.86 24.19 7.10
N HIS A 34 16.44 24.08 5.90
CA HIS A 34 17.18 25.18 5.28
C HIS A 34 16.27 26.36 4.91
N ASP A 35 15.06 26.08 4.42
CA ASP A 35 14.07 27.09 4.02
C ASP A 35 13.28 27.68 5.21
N GLY A 36 13.65 27.31 6.45
CA GLY A 36 13.03 27.82 7.69
C GLY A 36 11.65 27.22 8.02
N GLN A 37 11.20 26.22 7.25
CA GLN A 37 9.92 25.54 7.44
C GLN A 37 10.04 24.35 8.41
N TYR A 38 10.43 24.65 9.66
CA TYR A 38 10.75 23.63 10.66
C TYR A 38 9.60 22.65 10.97
N VAL A 39 8.35 23.13 10.99
CA VAL A 39 7.18 22.29 11.28
C VAL A 39 7.00 21.21 10.21
N LEU A 40 7.10 21.58 8.93
CA LEU A 40 7.00 20.64 7.81
C LEU A 40 8.17 19.65 7.83
N GLY A 41 9.39 20.14 8.06
CA GLY A 41 10.59 19.31 8.17
C GLY A 41 10.50 18.25 9.27
N VAL A 42 10.07 18.65 10.48
CA VAL A 42 9.88 17.75 11.63
C VAL A 42 8.76 16.74 11.36
N LEU A 43 7.65 17.18 10.77
CA LEU A 43 6.52 16.32 10.52
C LEU A 43 6.83 15.28 9.43
N THR A 44 7.49 15.68 8.35
CA THR A 44 8.01 14.76 7.32
C THR A 44 8.94 13.72 7.94
N LEU A 45 9.93 14.14 8.73
CA LEU A 45 10.86 13.22 9.39
C LEU A 45 10.14 12.28 10.36
N SER A 46 9.12 12.77 11.08
CA SER A 46 8.33 11.95 11.99
C SER A 46 7.56 10.85 11.27
N PHE A 47 7.00 11.13 10.09
CA PHE A 47 6.34 10.12 9.26
C PHE A 47 7.31 9.08 8.70
N VAL A 48 8.50 9.51 8.25
CA VAL A 48 9.58 8.61 7.81
C VAL A 48 9.98 7.66 8.94
N LEU A 49 10.26 8.21 10.13
CA LEU A 49 10.66 7.41 11.29
C LEU A 49 9.54 6.45 11.73
N CYS A 50 8.29 6.91 11.77
CA CYS A 50 7.16 6.07 12.15
C CYS A 50 6.93 4.93 11.15
N GLY A 51 6.91 5.24 9.85
CA GLY A 51 6.75 4.27 8.77
C GLY A 51 7.84 3.20 8.79
N THR A 52 9.11 3.63 8.82
CA THR A 52 10.26 2.71 8.85
C THR A 52 10.28 1.83 10.11
N LEU A 53 9.97 2.38 11.29
CA LEU A 53 9.88 1.60 12.53
C LEU A 53 8.81 0.50 12.45
N ILE A 54 7.61 0.84 11.97
CA ILE A 54 6.51 -0.12 11.85
C ILE A 54 6.87 -1.22 10.84
N VAL A 55 7.43 -0.85 9.68
CA VAL A 55 7.87 -1.80 8.65
C VAL A 55 8.95 -2.73 9.20
N HIS A 56 9.86 -2.23 10.04
CA HIS A 56 10.91 -3.05 10.64
C HIS A 56 10.37 -4.00 11.70
N CYS A 57 9.35 -3.62 12.45
CA CYS A 57 8.63 -4.54 13.35
C CYS A 57 8.02 -5.72 12.59
N PHE A 58 7.36 -5.48 11.45
CA PHE A 58 6.83 -6.55 10.59
C PHE A 58 7.94 -7.40 9.98
N SER A 59 8.96 -6.76 9.38
CA SER A 59 10.10 -7.45 8.78
C SER A 59 10.80 -8.38 9.77
N TYR A 60 11.03 -7.90 10.99
CA TYR A 60 11.67 -8.66 12.07
C TYR A 60 10.80 -9.83 12.51
N SER A 61 9.52 -9.58 12.83
CA SER A 61 8.59 -10.63 13.27
C SER A 61 8.49 -11.76 12.25
N TRP A 62 8.38 -11.40 10.98
CA TRP A 62 8.37 -12.37 9.90
C TRP A 62 9.69 -13.13 9.80
N LEU A 63 10.84 -12.47 10.04
CA LEU A 63 12.15 -13.07 9.87
C LEU A 63 12.41 -14.07 10.98
N LYS A 64 12.04 -13.69 12.21
CA LYS A 64 12.04 -14.59 13.35
C LYS A 64 11.22 -15.85 13.06
N ALA A 65 10.00 -15.70 12.56
CA ALA A 65 9.15 -16.84 12.20
C ALA A 65 9.71 -17.67 11.01
N ASP A 66 10.52 -17.09 10.11
CA ASP A 66 11.20 -17.83 9.05
C ASP A 66 12.43 -18.60 9.59
N LEU A 67 13.17 -18.02 10.53
CA LEU A 67 14.33 -18.63 11.19
C LEU A 67 13.92 -19.77 12.13
N GLU A 68 12.84 -19.58 12.90
CA GLU A 68 12.25 -20.62 13.75
C GLU A 68 11.85 -21.85 12.93
N LYS A 69 11.24 -21.64 11.74
CA LYS A 69 10.91 -22.72 10.80
C LYS A 69 12.15 -23.42 10.24
N ALA A 70 13.25 -22.70 10.07
CA ALA A 70 14.51 -23.24 9.55
C ALA A 70 15.41 -23.86 10.64
N GLY A 71 15.02 -23.81 11.92
CA GLY A 71 15.81 -24.32 13.04
C GLY A 71 17.13 -23.59 13.28
N GLN A 72 17.24 -22.32 12.86
CA GLN A 72 18.46 -21.51 13.04
C GLN A 72 18.34 -20.59 14.27
N GLU A 73 19.27 -20.73 15.22
CA GLU A 73 19.27 -20.00 16.51
C GLU A 73 19.99 -18.64 16.50
N ASN A 74 20.44 -18.15 15.34
CA ASN A 74 21.30 -16.96 15.26
C ASN A 74 20.50 -15.63 15.35
N GLU A 75 19.58 -15.53 16.31
CA GLU A 75 18.60 -14.43 16.43
C GLU A 75 19.24 -13.06 16.72
N HIS A 76 20.32 -13.03 17.51
CA HIS A 76 20.90 -11.78 18.01
C HIS A 76 21.54 -10.90 16.94
N TYR A 77 22.23 -11.49 15.95
CA TYR A 77 22.84 -10.73 14.85
C TYR A 77 21.78 -10.10 13.94
N PHE A 78 20.69 -10.84 13.69
CA PHE A 78 19.57 -10.34 12.88
C PHE A 78 18.75 -9.26 13.61
N LEU A 79 18.60 -9.36 14.93
CA LEU A 79 17.97 -8.33 15.76
C LEU A 79 18.80 -7.04 15.79
N LEU A 80 20.12 -7.14 15.96
CA LEU A 80 21.02 -5.97 15.91
C LEU A 80 20.94 -5.27 14.54
N LEU A 81 20.90 -6.05 13.46
CA LEU A 81 20.81 -5.53 12.11
C LEU A 81 19.45 -4.90 11.80
N HIS A 82 18.35 -5.42 12.36
CA HIS A 82 17.03 -4.79 12.28
C HIS A 82 16.96 -3.49 13.09
N CYS A 83 17.61 -3.44 14.25
CA CYS A 83 17.72 -2.24 15.08
C CYS A 83 18.51 -1.12 14.37
N LEU A 84 19.54 -1.47 13.59
CA LEU A 84 20.33 -0.58 12.74
C LEU A 84 19.69 -0.26 11.38
N GLN A 85 18.37 -0.46 11.24
CA GLN A 85 17.63 -0.27 10.00
C GLN A 85 18.03 -1.15 8.79
N GLY A 86 18.93 -2.13 8.96
CA GLY A 86 19.35 -3.07 7.92
C GLY A 86 18.36 -4.20 7.62
N GLY A 87 17.25 -4.29 8.36
CA GLY A 87 16.30 -5.40 8.27
C GLY A 87 15.64 -5.55 6.91
N VAL A 88 15.13 -4.46 6.34
CA VAL A 88 14.53 -4.45 5.00
C VAL A 88 15.57 -4.79 3.94
N PHE A 89 16.81 -4.30 4.07
CA PHE A 89 17.91 -4.67 3.17
C PHE A 89 18.23 -6.16 3.21
N THR A 90 18.18 -6.80 4.38
CA THR A 90 18.35 -8.26 4.45
C THR A 90 17.25 -9.02 3.74
N ARG A 91 16.00 -8.57 3.86
CA ARG A 91 14.86 -9.17 3.16
C ARG A 91 15.03 -9.06 1.64
N TYR A 92 15.41 -7.88 1.14
CA TYR A 92 15.73 -7.71 -0.27
C TYR A 92 16.88 -8.60 -0.72
N TRP A 93 17.95 -8.71 0.08
CA TRP A 93 19.08 -9.59 -0.22
C TRP A 93 18.65 -11.05 -0.33
N PHE A 94 17.87 -11.56 0.64
CA PHE A 94 17.35 -12.93 0.59
C PHE A 94 16.44 -13.16 -0.63
N ALA A 95 15.49 -12.26 -0.89
CA ALA A 95 14.59 -12.36 -2.04
C ALA A 95 15.35 -12.33 -3.37
N LEU A 96 16.35 -11.46 -3.51
CA LEU A 96 17.20 -11.38 -4.72
C LEU A 96 18.08 -12.61 -4.86
N ARG A 97 18.67 -13.12 -3.77
CA ARG A 97 19.49 -14.34 -3.82
C ARG A 97 18.67 -15.56 -4.24
N THR A 98 17.49 -15.75 -3.65
CA THR A 98 16.58 -16.84 -3.98
C THR A 98 16.05 -16.68 -5.41
N GLY A 99 15.63 -15.48 -5.80
CA GLY A 99 15.20 -15.17 -7.16
C GLY A 99 16.28 -15.41 -8.21
N TYR A 100 17.53 -15.02 -7.92
CA TYR A 100 18.68 -15.27 -8.79
C TYR A 100 18.93 -16.77 -8.96
N HIS A 101 18.93 -17.52 -7.86
CA HIS A 101 19.13 -18.96 -7.89
C HIS A 101 18.06 -19.64 -8.75
N VAL A 102 16.80 -19.30 -8.54
CA VAL A 102 15.66 -19.87 -9.27
C VAL A 102 15.69 -19.55 -10.77
N VAL A 103 16.15 -18.36 -11.15
CA VAL A 103 16.10 -17.88 -12.55
C VAL A 103 17.34 -18.23 -13.36
N PHE A 104 18.52 -18.12 -12.75
CA PHE A 104 19.82 -18.22 -13.45
C PHE A 104 20.60 -19.48 -13.08
N LYS A 105 20.37 -20.04 -11.88
CA LYS A 105 21.03 -21.26 -11.42
C LYS A 105 20.01 -22.39 -11.38
N HIS A 106 19.52 -22.78 -12.56
CA HIS A 106 18.64 -23.93 -12.73
C HIS A 106 19.34 -25.14 -12.08
N SER A 107 18.84 -25.64 -10.96
CA SER A 107 19.49 -26.74 -10.25
C SER A 107 19.51 -27.97 -11.13
N ASP A 108 20.70 -28.36 -11.56
CA ASP A 108 21.07 -29.67 -12.10
C ASP A 108 21.04 -30.75 -11.00
N ARG A 109 20.04 -30.68 -10.10
CA ARG A 109 19.93 -31.56 -8.92
C ARG A 109 18.68 -32.42 -9.05
N LYS A 110 18.66 -33.24 -10.10
CA LYS A 110 17.87 -34.46 -10.13
C LYS A 110 18.72 -35.59 -9.54
N SER A 111 19.04 -35.50 -8.26
CA SER A 111 19.64 -36.64 -7.55
C SER A 111 19.36 -36.55 -6.05
N ASN A 112 18.46 -37.46 -5.64
CA ASN A 112 18.40 -38.14 -4.36
C ASN A 112 18.39 -37.23 -3.12
N PHE A 113 17.19 -36.98 -2.58
CA PHE A 113 16.78 -37.34 -1.22
C PHE A 113 15.30 -36.94 -1.08
N MET A 114 14.47 -37.87 -0.60
CA MET A 114 13.10 -37.59 -0.17
C MET A 114 13.15 -36.60 0.99
N GLU A 115 13.03 -35.33 0.70
CA GLU A 115 12.68 -34.31 1.67
C GLU A 115 11.58 -33.46 1.03
N GLU A 116 10.58 -33.17 1.82
CA GLU A 116 9.29 -32.58 1.47
C GLU A 116 9.45 -31.10 1.04
N GLN A 117 10.19 -30.87 -0.05
CA GLN A 117 10.71 -29.55 -0.41
C GLN A 117 9.67 -28.70 -1.13
N THR A 118 9.29 -27.60 -0.47
CA THR A 118 8.61 -26.41 -0.98
C THR A 118 9.12 -26.03 -2.38
N ASP A 119 8.20 -25.79 -3.33
CA ASP A 119 8.54 -25.32 -4.68
C ASP A 119 9.36 -24.02 -4.58
N PRO A 120 10.65 -24.01 -5.00
CA PRO A 120 11.52 -22.84 -4.84
C PRO A 120 11.02 -21.62 -5.64
N HIS A 121 10.21 -21.83 -6.68
CA HIS A 121 9.53 -20.72 -7.36
C HIS A 121 8.44 -20.10 -6.50
N LYS A 122 7.70 -20.92 -5.73
CA LYS A 122 6.64 -20.43 -4.83
C LYS A 122 7.26 -19.63 -3.69
N GLU A 123 8.35 -20.12 -3.10
CA GLU A 123 9.09 -19.39 -2.06
C GLU A 123 9.57 -18.01 -2.53
N ALA A 124 10.15 -17.92 -3.74
CA ALA A 124 10.56 -16.64 -4.31
C ALA A 124 9.37 -15.68 -4.57
N ILE A 125 8.20 -16.20 -4.93
CA ILE A 125 6.98 -15.41 -5.12
C ILE A 125 6.44 -14.91 -3.77
N ASP A 126 6.45 -15.76 -2.75
CA ASP A 126 5.97 -15.40 -1.40
C ASP A 126 6.88 -14.32 -0.78
N MET A 127 8.21 -14.46 -0.89
CA MET A 127 9.16 -13.42 -0.45
C MET A 127 8.98 -12.09 -1.18
N ALA A 128 8.75 -12.12 -2.49
CA ALA A 128 8.47 -10.90 -3.26
C ALA A 128 7.13 -10.26 -2.83
N THR A 129 6.14 -11.08 -2.47
CA THR A 129 4.83 -10.58 -1.99
C THR A 129 4.95 -9.93 -0.61
N ASP A 130 5.73 -10.52 0.29
CA ASP A 130 6.04 -9.94 1.59
C ASP A 130 6.73 -8.58 1.44
N LEU A 131 7.71 -8.46 0.52
CA LEU A 131 8.36 -7.19 0.21
C LEU A 131 7.39 -6.14 -0.35
N SER A 132 6.52 -6.51 -1.29
CA SER A 132 5.50 -5.60 -1.82
C SER A 132 4.51 -5.16 -0.73
N MET A 133 4.21 -6.01 0.26
CA MET A 133 3.37 -5.66 1.40
C MET A 133 4.05 -4.68 2.37
N LEU A 134 5.33 -4.90 2.70
CA LEU A 134 6.12 -3.97 3.51
C LEU A 134 6.21 -2.60 2.83
N ARG A 135 6.47 -2.58 1.51
CA ARG A 135 6.51 -1.36 0.72
C ARG A 135 5.16 -0.64 0.71
N LEU A 136 4.07 -1.38 0.65
CA LEU A 136 2.72 -0.80 0.75
C LEU A 136 2.52 -0.11 2.11
N PHE A 137 2.89 -0.77 3.21
CA PHE A 137 2.78 -0.19 4.55
C PHE A 137 3.58 1.09 4.69
N GLU A 138 4.85 1.06 4.29
CA GLU A 138 5.72 2.25 4.26
C GLU A 138 5.07 3.38 3.46
N THR A 139 4.71 3.10 2.20
CA THR A 139 4.17 4.09 1.26
C THR A 139 2.88 4.76 1.77
N TYR A 140 2.03 4.03 2.50
CA TYR A 140 0.82 4.60 3.09
C TYR A 140 1.08 5.33 4.41
N LEU A 141 1.89 4.77 5.31
CA LEU A 141 2.19 5.37 6.61
C LEU A 141 3.04 6.64 6.49
N GLU A 142 3.90 6.68 5.49
CA GLU A 142 4.83 7.78 5.23
C GLU A 142 4.37 8.64 4.04
N GLY A 143 4.22 8.03 2.86
CA GLY A 143 3.98 8.75 1.61
C GLY A 143 2.63 9.47 1.56
N CYS A 144 1.55 8.91 2.12
CA CYS A 144 0.26 9.61 2.13
C CYS A 144 0.30 10.88 3.00
N PRO A 145 0.70 10.85 4.28
CA PRO A 145 0.84 12.08 5.07
C PRO A 145 1.80 13.10 4.47
N GLN A 146 2.94 12.66 3.91
CA GLN A 146 3.84 13.57 3.21
C GLN A 146 3.19 14.21 1.98
N LEU A 147 2.38 13.47 1.20
CA LEU A 147 1.63 14.02 0.07
C LEU A 147 0.61 15.08 0.53
N ILE A 148 -0.02 14.93 1.71
CA ILE A 148 -0.87 15.98 2.31
C ILE A 148 -0.03 17.23 2.55
N LEU A 149 1.16 17.11 3.14
CA LEU A 149 2.05 18.24 3.42
C LEU A 149 2.54 18.93 2.14
N GLN A 150 2.91 18.15 1.12
CA GLN A 150 3.34 18.68 -0.18
C GLN A 150 2.21 19.44 -0.86
N LEU A 151 0.99 18.89 -0.84
CA LEU A 151 -0.20 19.57 -1.38
C LEU A 151 -0.54 20.83 -0.58
N TYR A 152 -0.46 20.79 0.74
CA TYR A 152 -0.69 21.95 1.61
C TYR A 152 0.30 23.07 1.31
N ALA A 153 1.60 22.78 1.29
CA ALA A 153 2.65 23.76 0.99
C ALA A 153 2.52 24.33 -0.44
N PHE A 154 2.13 23.50 -1.40
CA PHE A 154 1.87 23.94 -2.78
C PHE A 154 0.71 24.93 -2.86
N LEU A 155 -0.40 24.64 -2.17
CA LEU A 155 -1.57 25.53 -2.15
C LEU A 155 -1.33 26.80 -1.34
N GLU A 156 -0.55 26.72 -0.26
CA GLU A 156 -0.18 27.88 0.58
C GLU A 156 0.72 28.87 -0.19
N CYS A 157 1.64 28.37 -1.02
CA CYS A 157 2.54 29.20 -1.82
C CYS A 157 1.78 30.02 -2.89
N GLY A 158 0.61 29.55 -3.35
CA GLY A 158 -0.27 30.28 -4.28
C GLY A 158 0.32 30.55 -5.67
N GLN A 159 1.49 29.98 -5.98
CA GLN A 159 2.16 30.10 -7.28
C GLN A 159 2.22 28.74 -7.97
N ALA A 160 1.72 28.69 -9.21
CA ALA A 160 1.70 27.48 -10.03
C ALA A 160 3.11 27.12 -10.53
N ASN A 161 3.94 26.55 -9.66
CA ASN A 161 5.24 26.00 -10.04
C ASN A 161 5.04 24.62 -10.68
N LEU A 162 5.23 24.54 -12.01
CA LEU A 162 5.09 23.28 -12.75
C LEU A 162 5.95 22.16 -12.16
N ASN A 163 7.17 22.48 -11.71
CA ASN A 163 8.06 21.50 -11.08
C ASN A 163 7.47 20.90 -9.80
N GLN A 164 6.82 21.71 -8.95
CA GLN A 164 6.18 21.21 -7.72
C GLN A 164 4.96 20.35 -8.05
N CYS A 165 4.15 20.77 -9.02
CA CYS A 165 3.02 19.98 -9.50
C CYS A 165 3.47 18.60 -10.02
N MET A 166 4.54 18.56 -10.80
CA MET A 166 5.12 17.30 -11.29
C MET A 166 5.58 16.40 -10.14
N VAL A 167 6.23 16.94 -9.11
CA VAL A 167 6.65 16.17 -7.92
C VAL A 167 5.44 15.57 -7.19
N ILE A 168 4.38 16.35 -6.99
CA ILE A 168 3.14 15.89 -6.35
C ILE A 168 2.47 14.79 -7.19
N MET A 169 2.42 14.95 -8.52
CA MET A 169 1.87 13.94 -9.42
C MET A 169 2.68 12.64 -9.41
N VAL A 170 4.02 12.73 -9.36
CA VAL A 170 4.90 11.57 -9.23
C VAL A 170 4.66 10.85 -7.91
N SER A 171 4.56 11.58 -6.79
CA SER A 171 4.26 11.02 -5.47
C SER A 171 2.90 10.31 -5.44
N CYS A 172 1.85 10.93 -6.00
CA CYS A 172 0.52 10.32 -6.10
C CYS A 172 0.52 9.05 -6.98
N CYS A 173 1.26 9.07 -8.09
CA CYS A 173 1.47 7.90 -8.95
C CYS A 173 2.22 6.78 -8.21
N ALA A 174 3.26 7.10 -7.44
CA ALA A 174 4.05 6.13 -6.68
C ALA A 174 3.19 5.39 -5.64
N ILE A 175 2.39 6.12 -4.87
CA ILE A 175 1.46 5.54 -3.87
C ILE A 175 0.45 4.60 -4.54
N SER A 176 -0.13 5.05 -5.65
CA SER A 176 -1.11 4.27 -6.41
C SER A 176 -0.47 3.02 -7.00
N TRP A 177 0.75 3.14 -7.54
CA TRP A 177 1.51 2.03 -8.10
C TRP A 177 1.87 0.99 -7.05
N SER A 178 2.28 1.40 -5.84
CA SER A 178 2.54 0.47 -4.73
C SER A 178 1.32 -0.41 -4.41
N THR A 179 0.12 0.13 -4.51
CA THR A 179 -1.12 -0.64 -4.33
C THR A 179 -1.33 -1.66 -5.45
N VAL A 180 -1.06 -1.28 -6.69
CA VAL A 180 -1.17 -2.18 -7.84
C VAL A 180 -0.12 -3.29 -7.76
N ASP A 181 1.12 -2.96 -7.40
CA ASP A 181 2.21 -3.92 -7.24
C ASP A 181 1.87 -4.97 -6.18
N TYR A 182 1.43 -4.53 -5.00
CA TYR A 182 0.95 -5.43 -3.95
C TYR A 182 -0.19 -6.33 -4.45
N GLN A 183 -1.19 -5.79 -5.15
CA GLN A 183 -2.31 -6.61 -5.65
C GLN A 183 -1.88 -7.64 -6.70
N ILE A 184 -0.89 -7.31 -7.54
CA ILE A 184 -0.30 -8.25 -8.49
C ILE A 184 0.48 -9.34 -7.75
N ALA A 185 1.30 -8.97 -6.76
CA ALA A 185 2.08 -9.91 -5.97
C ALA A 185 1.18 -10.86 -5.16
N LEU A 186 0.19 -10.31 -4.47
CA LEU A 186 -0.81 -11.06 -3.71
C LEU A 186 -1.56 -12.08 -4.56
N ARG A 187 -2.00 -11.71 -5.77
CA ARG A 187 -2.68 -12.65 -6.68
C ARG A 187 -1.75 -13.71 -7.26
N ARG A 188 -0.43 -13.47 -7.26
CA ARG A 188 0.56 -14.46 -7.71
C ARG A 188 0.92 -15.47 -6.61
N SER A 189 0.91 -15.06 -5.34
CA SER A 189 1.15 -15.97 -4.21
C SER A 189 -0.01 -16.92 -3.96
N LEU A 190 -1.25 -16.47 -4.23
CA LEU A 190 -2.46 -17.27 -4.03
C LEU A 190 -2.72 -18.21 -5.23
N PRO A 191 -2.67 -19.55 -5.03
CA PRO A 191 -2.90 -20.51 -6.12
C PRO A 191 -4.34 -20.48 -6.64
N ASP A 192 -5.30 -20.13 -5.78
CA ASP A 192 -6.75 -20.20 -6.04
C ASP A 192 -7.32 -18.89 -6.62
N LYS A 193 -6.46 -17.89 -6.91
CA LYS A 193 -6.88 -16.59 -7.44
C LYS A 193 -6.37 -16.36 -8.86
N ASN A 194 -7.26 -15.82 -9.70
CA ASN A 194 -6.90 -15.44 -11.07
C ASN A 194 -5.92 -14.26 -11.09
N LEU A 195 -4.87 -14.40 -11.91
CA LEU A 195 -3.88 -13.34 -12.14
C LEU A 195 -4.49 -12.19 -12.94
N LEU A 196 -3.98 -10.98 -12.68
CA LEU A 196 -4.20 -9.81 -13.54
C LEU A 196 -3.37 -9.96 -14.82
N ARG A 197 -3.93 -10.67 -15.82
CA ARG A 197 -3.28 -10.84 -17.14
C ARG A 197 -3.50 -9.62 -18.01
N GLY A 198 -2.44 -9.16 -18.66
CA GLY A 198 -2.46 -8.02 -19.58
C GLY A 198 -2.14 -6.68 -18.91
N LEU A 199 -1.91 -5.67 -19.75
CA LEU A 199 -1.60 -4.30 -19.34
C LEU A 199 -2.85 -3.53 -18.92
N TRP A 200 -3.96 -3.72 -19.64
CA TRP A 200 -5.20 -2.97 -19.43
C TRP A 200 -5.83 -3.12 -18.04
N PRO A 201 -6.00 -4.33 -17.45
CA PRO A 201 -6.52 -4.44 -16.08
C PRO A 201 -5.65 -3.72 -15.06
N LYS A 202 -4.33 -3.74 -15.25
CA LYS A 202 -3.37 -3.06 -14.36
C LYS A 202 -3.48 -1.55 -14.46
N LEU A 203 -3.55 -1.02 -15.69
CA LEU A 203 -3.74 0.42 -15.93
C LEU A 203 -5.09 0.91 -15.39
N MET A 204 -6.17 0.17 -15.62
CA MET A 204 -7.50 0.54 -15.11
C MET A 204 -7.51 0.54 -13.58
N TYR A 205 -6.88 -0.45 -12.94
CA TYR A 205 -6.74 -0.49 -11.48
C TYR A 205 -5.88 0.67 -10.97
N LEU A 206 -4.78 1.00 -11.67
CA LEU A 206 -3.91 2.13 -11.35
C LEU A 206 -4.68 3.46 -11.39
N PHE A 207 -5.37 3.75 -12.50
CA PHE A 207 -6.13 5.00 -12.64
C PHE A 207 -7.25 5.11 -11.61
N TYR A 208 -7.97 4.02 -11.34
CA TYR A 208 -8.95 3.96 -10.26
C TYR A 208 -8.32 4.38 -8.91
N LYS A 209 -7.20 3.77 -8.52
CA LYS A 209 -6.53 4.09 -7.26
C LYS A 209 -5.96 5.52 -7.24
N LEU A 210 -5.38 5.96 -8.35
CA LEU A 210 -4.82 7.30 -8.53
C LEU A 210 -5.87 8.39 -8.34
N PHE A 211 -6.97 8.33 -9.10
CA PHE A 211 -7.97 9.39 -9.08
C PHE A 211 -8.78 9.41 -7.78
N THR A 212 -9.07 8.24 -7.19
CA THR A 212 -9.74 8.18 -5.87
C THR A 212 -8.86 8.64 -4.71
N LEU A 213 -7.54 8.44 -4.81
CA LEU A 213 -6.57 8.99 -3.88
C LEU A 213 -6.47 10.51 -4.07
N LEU A 214 -6.17 10.98 -5.28
CA LEU A 214 -5.96 12.40 -5.59
C LEU A 214 -7.13 13.28 -5.14
N SER A 215 -8.36 12.88 -5.49
CA SER A 215 -9.57 13.61 -5.09
C SER A 215 -9.66 13.74 -3.57
N TRP A 216 -9.36 12.67 -2.83
CA TRP A 216 -9.41 12.70 -1.38
C TRP A 216 -8.32 13.53 -0.74
N MET A 217 -7.07 13.38 -1.21
CA MET A 217 -5.94 14.11 -0.64
C MET A 217 -6.15 15.61 -0.78
N LEU A 218 -6.58 16.06 -1.95
CA LEU A 218 -6.96 17.45 -2.17
C LEU A 218 -8.11 17.89 -1.27
N SER A 219 -9.13 17.04 -1.06
CA SER A 219 -10.25 17.36 -0.18
C SER A 219 -9.82 17.51 1.29
N VAL A 220 -8.97 16.60 1.79
CA VAL A 220 -8.42 16.69 3.15
C VAL A 220 -7.59 17.96 3.31
N VAL A 221 -6.79 18.31 2.31
CA VAL A 221 -5.99 19.54 2.31
C VAL A 221 -6.88 20.79 2.33
N LEU A 222 -7.97 20.82 1.54
CA LEU A 222 -8.95 21.91 1.64
C LEU A 222 -9.55 22.02 3.05
N LEU A 223 -9.89 20.90 3.67
CA LEU A 223 -10.40 20.92 5.04
C LEU A 223 -9.35 21.42 6.05
N LEU A 224 -8.07 21.11 5.85
CA LEU A 224 -6.97 21.66 6.66
C LEU A 224 -6.86 23.18 6.55
N PHE A 225 -7.13 23.76 5.38
CA PHE A 225 -7.19 25.22 5.21
C PHE A 225 -8.42 25.85 5.89
N VAL A 226 -9.53 25.12 5.98
CA VAL A 226 -10.74 25.59 6.68
C VAL A 226 -10.53 25.58 8.18
N ASP A 227 -10.21 24.42 8.74
CA ASP A 227 -9.89 24.26 10.16
C ASP A 227 -9.07 22.99 10.39
N VAL A 228 -7.83 23.17 10.86
CA VAL A 228 -6.90 22.06 11.14
C VAL A 228 -7.45 21.08 12.17
N ARG A 229 -8.15 21.56 13.21
CA ARG A 229 -8.70 20.70 14.26
C ARG A 229 -9.81 19.83 13.71
N VAL A 230 -10.71 20.40 12.91
CA VAL A 230 -11.80 19.65 12.26
C VAL A 230 -11.24 18.60 11.32
N ALA A 231 -10.22 18.95 10.52
CA ALA A 231 -9.54 18.00 9.63
C ALA A 231 -8.91 16.84 10.41
N LEU A 232 -8.15 17.13 11.47
CA LEU A 232 -7.51 16.10 12.30
C LEU A 232 -8.55 15.22 13.02
N LEU A 233 -9.65 15.81 13.52
CA LEU A 233 -10.75 15.06 14.13
C LEU A 233 -11.43 14.13 13.12
N LEU A 234 -11.65 14.58 11.88
CA LEU A 234 -12.22 13.75 10.82
C LEU A 234 -11.28 12.58 10.47
N LEU A 235 -9.98 12.84 10.28
CA LEU A 235 -9.00 11.79 9.99
C LEU A 235 -8.90 10.78 11.14
N LEU A 236 -8.91 11.24 12.38
CA LEU A 236 -8.92 10.39 13.57
C LEU A 236 -10.19 9.54 13.64
N PHE A 237 -11.36 10.13 13.38
CA PHE A 237 -12.64 9.41 13.36
C PHE A 237 -12.66 8.31 12.29
N LEU A 238 -12.17 8.62 11.08
CA LEU A 238 -12.05 7.64 10.00
C LEU A 238 -11.07 6.52 10.35
N TRP A 239 -9.96 6.86 11.00
CA TRP A 239 -8.98 5.88 11.46
C TRP A 239 -9.56 4.93 12.51
N ILE A 240 -10.25 5.47 13.53
CA ILE A 240 -10.93 4.67 14.56
C ILE A 240 -11.98 3.76 13.91
N THR A 241 -12.76 4.29 12.96
CA THR A 241 -13.76 3.50 12.22
C THR A 241 -13.10 2.36 11.44
N GLY A 242 -12.00 2.63 10.73
CA GLY A 242 -11.23 1.63 10.00
C GLY A 242 -10.60 0.58 10.91
N PHE A 243 -10.11 0.99 12.08
CA PHE A 243 -9.55 0.11 13.10
C PHE A 243 -10.61 -0.83 13.69
N ILE A 244 -11.79 -0.29 14.06
CA ILE A 244 -12.94 -1.08 14.54
C ILE A 244 -13.38 -2.05 13.43
N TRP A 245 -13.44 -1.59 12.18
CA TRP A 245 -13.76 -2.44 11.04
C TRP A 245 -12.77 -3.60 10.91
N ALA A 246 -11.45 -3.35 11.01
CA ALA A 246 -10.43 -4.40 11.00
C ALA A 246 -10.59 -5.39 12.16
N PHE A 247 -11.01 -4.91 13.34
CA PHE A 247 -11.27 -5.75 14.50
C PHE A 247 -12.49 -6.66 14.31
N ILE A 248 -13.61 -6.11 13.82
CA ILE A 248 -14.85 -6.86 13.54
C ILE A 248 -14.62 -7.95 12.48
N ASN A 249 -13.74 -7.69 11.52
CA ASN A 249 -13.43 -8.67 10.48
C ASN A 249 -12.48 -9.79 10.93
N HIS A 250 -12.10 -9.84 12.21
CA HIS A 250 -11.30 -10.90 12.83
C HIS A 250 -10.08 -11.32 11.99
N THR A 251 -9.24 -10.34 11.65
CA THR A 251 -8.03 -10.62 10.85
C THR A 251 -7.09 -11.60 11.56
N GLN A 252 -6.47 -12.49 10.77
CA GLN A 252 -5.49 -13.48 11.20
C GLN A 252 -4.25 -13.43 10.29
N PHE A 253 -3.57 -12.28 10.25
CA PHE A 253 -2.43 -12.09 9.36
C PHE A 253 -1.09 -12.47 10.01
N CYS A 254 -0.95 -12.22 11.31
CA CYS A 254 0.25 -12.50 12.09
C CYS A 254 0.00 -13.64 13.10
N ASN A 255 1.03 -14.46 13.32
CA ASN A 255 0.96 -15.55 14.31
C ASN A 255 0.87 -15.04 15.76
N SER A 256 1.47 -13.88 16.05
CA SER A 256 1.48 -13.29 17.40
C SER A 256 0.38 -12.24 17.55
N VAL A 257 -0.33 -12.26 18.68
CA VAL A 257 -1.41 -11.32 19.02
C VAL A 257 -0.96 -9.85 18.96
N SER A 258 0.25 -9.54 19.43
CA SER A 258 0.79 -8.17 19.41
C SER A 258 0.98 -7.65 17.99
N MET A 259 1.50 -8.47 17.08
CA MET A 259 1.69 -8.08 15.68
C MET A 259 0.38 -8.03 14.91
N GLU A 260 -0.59 -8.87 15.28
CA GLU A 260 -1.94 -8.79 14.71
C GLU A 260 -2.64 -7.48 15.10
N PHE A 261 -2.47 -7.04 16.35
CA PHE A 261 -2.95 -5.75 16.81
C PHE A 261 -2.29 -4.59 16.06
N LEU A 262 -0.96 -4.63 15.88
CA LEU A 262 -0.23 -3.65 15.07
C LEU A 262 -0.71 -3.64 13.61
N TYR A 263 -0.97 -4.81 13.03
CA TYR A 263 -1.51 -4.95 11.68
C TYR A 263 -2.88 -4.26 11.55
N ARG A 264 -3.79 -4.48 12.51
CA ARG A 264 -5.10 -3.81 12.52
C ARG A 264 -4.98 -2.30 12.62
N ILE A 265 -4.03 -1.77 13.41
CA ILE A 265 -3.73 -0.34 13.48
C ILE A 265 -3.33 0.21 12.11
N VAL A 266 -2.36 -0.45 11.44
CA VAL A 266 -1.84 -0.03 10.14
C VAL A 266 -2.91 -0.12 9.06
N VAL A 267 -3.67 -1.20 9.03
CA VAL A 267 -4.78 -1.37 8.08
C VAL A 267 -5.87 -0.32 8.30
N GLY A 268 -6.22 -0.02 9.55
CA GLY A 268 -7.14 1.08 9.87
C GLY A 268 -6.62 2.42 9.34
N PHE A 269 -5.31 2.65 9.38
CA PHE A 269 -4.67 3.85 8.81
C PHE A 269 -4.74 3.86 7.29
N ILE A 270 -4.43 2.75 6.64
CA ILE A 270 -4.55 2.62 5.17
C ILE A 270 -6.00 2.89 4.72
N LEU A 271 -7.00 2.42 5.48
CA LEU A 271 -8.41 2.66 5.21
C LEU A 271 -8.83 4.14 5.26
N VAL A 272 -8.05 5.03 5.89
CA VAL A 272 -8.29 6.47 5.80
C VAL A 272 -8.03 6.96 4.36
N PHE A 273 -7.08 6.35 3.66
CA PHE A 273 -6.61 6.81 2.35
C PHE A 273 -7.16 6.00 1.19
N THR A 274 -7.30 4.69 1.32
CA THR A 274 -7.81 3.84 0.25
C THR A 274 -8.57 2.65 0.78
N PHE A 275 -9.51 2.14 -0.01
CA PHE A 275 -10.11 0.84 0.27
C PHE A 275 -9.04 -0.24 0.17
N PHE A 276 -8.68 -0.81 1.32
CA PHE A 276 -7.85 -2.00 1.44
C PHE A 276 -8.76 -3.16 1.82
N ASN A 277 -8.71 -4.23 1.02
CA ASN A 277 -9.47 -5.42 1.34
C ASN A 277 -8.80 -6.11 2.52
N ILE A 278 -9.58 -6.49 3.54
CA ILE A 278 -9.07 -7.06 4.80
C ILE A 278 -9.42 -8.55 4.95
N LYS A 279 -10.51 -8.99 4.32
CA LYS A 279 -11.07 -10.35 4.48
C LYS A 279 -11.10 -11.15 3.17
N GLY A 280 -10.72 -10.56 2.03
CA GLY A 280 -10.54 -11.27 0.77
C GLY A 280 -11.80 -11.83 0.09
N GLN A 281 -12.94 -11.91 0.79
CA GLN A 281 -14.22 -12.48 0.35
C GLN A 281 -15.36 -11.44 0.38
N ASN A 282 -16.41 -11.66 -0.43
CA ASN A 282 -17.66 -10.87 -0.47
C ASN A 282 -17.46 -9.34 -0.43
N THR A 283 -16.51 -8.84 -1.22
CA THR A 283 -16.06 -7.45 -1.15
C THR A 283 -17.02 -6.44 -1.75
N LYS A 284 -18.06 -6.88 -2.48
CA LYS A 284 -18.98 -5.98 -3.22
C LYS A 284 -19.68 -4.98 -2.27
N CYS A 285 -20.28 -5.46 -1.18
CA CYS A 285 -21.01 -4.61 -0.23
C CYS A 285 -20.08 -3.72 0.63
N PRO A 286 -19.03 -4.24 1.30
CA PRO A 286 -18.04 -3.42 1.99
C PRO A 286 -17.43 -2.32 1.14
N MET A 287 -17.08 -2.66 -0.11
CA MET A 287 -16.49 -1.71 -1.05
C MET A 287 -17.50 -0.62 -1.45
N SER A 288 -18.74 -1.00 -1.75
CA SER A 288 -19.80 -0.04 -2.06
C SER A 288 -20.06 0.93 -0.90
N CYS A 289 -20.15 0.41 0.33
CA CYS A 289 -20.31 1.22 1.53
C CYS A 289 -19.13 2.20 1.71
N TYR A 290 -17.89 1.71 1.61
CA TYR A 290 -16.69 2.53 1.70
C TYR A 290 -16.70 3.68 0.69
N TYR A 291 -16.94 3.39 -0.59
CA TYR A 291 -16.93 4.41 -1.63
C TYR A 291 -18.11 5.37 -1.54
N THR A 292 -19.26 4.93 -1.03
CA THR A 292 -20.40 5.81 -0.75
C THR A 292 -20.04 6.81 0.34
N VAL A 293 -19.52 6.35 1.48
CA VAL A 293 -19.05 7.23 2.57
C VAL A 293 -17.97 8.17 2.06
N ARG A 294 -17.06 7.69 1.20
CA ARG A 294 -16.00 8.49 0.61
C ARG A 294 -16.51 9.62 -0.28
N VAL A 295 -17.47 9.32 -1.15
CA VAL A 295 -18.12 10.31 -2.03
C VAL A 295 -18.86 11.35 -1.18
N LEU A 296 -19.66 10.90 -0.20
CA LEU A 296 -20.39 11.79 0.69
C LEU A 296 -19.47 12.69 1.51
N GLY A 297 -18.38 12.16 2.06
CA GLY A 297 -17.38 12.95 2.78
C GLY A 297 -16.72 14.00 1.90
N THR A 298 -16.34 13.62 0.67
CA THR A 298 -15.74 14.55 -0.31
C THR A 298 -16.71 15.67 -0.70
N LEU A 299 -17.97 15.34 -0.99
CA LEU A 299 -19.01 16.32 -1.31
C LEU A 299 -19.32 17.22 -0.11
N GLY A 300 -19.34 16.67 1.10
CA GLY A 300 -19.53 17.43 2.34
C GLY A 300 -18.43 18.46 2.56
N ILE A 301 -17.16 18.07 2.39
CA ILE A 301 -16.01 18.99 2.49
C ILE A 301 -16.09 20.08 1.42
N LEU A 302 -16.38 19.72 0.17
CA LEU A 302 -16.56 20.71 -0.91
C LEU A 302 -17.71 21.68 -0.61
N THR A 303 -18.82 21.19 -0.05
CA THR A 303 -19.97 22.03 0.30
C THR A 303 -19.59 23.02 1.40
N VAL A 304 -18.89 22.58 2.45
CA VAL A 304 -18.38 23.49 3.50
C VAL A 304 -17.44 24.53 2.92
N PHE A 305 -16.52 24.11 2.05
CA PHE A 305 -15.56 25.01 1.39
C PHE A 305 -16.23 26.05 0.49
N TRP A 306 -17.34 25.70 -0.16
CA TRP A 306 -18.12 26.64 -0.99
C TRP A 306 -19.01 27.58 -0.17
N ILE A 307 -19.54 27.14 0.97
CA ILE A 307 -20.34 27.98 1.87
C ILE A 307 -19.45 28.99 2.60
N TYR A 308 -18.24 28.58 2.98
CA TYR A 308 -17.26 29.41 3.69
C TYR A 308 -16.00 29.59 2.84
N PRO A 309 -16.05 30.38 1.75
CA PRO A 309 -14.88 30.61 0.92
C PRO A 309 -13.80 31.32 1.75
N LEU A 310 -12.64 30.68 1.85
CA LEU A 310 -11.47 31.23 2.54
C LEU A 310 -10.90 32.41 1.75
N SER A 311 -10.64 33.52 2.42
CA SER A 311 -10.03 34.73 1.83
C SER A 311 -8.63 34.50 1.24
N ILE A 312 -7.97 33.39 1.59
CA ILE A 312 -6.66 32.96 1.09
C ILE A 312 -6.74 32.53 -0.38
N PHE A 313 -7.89 31.99 -0.82
CA PHE A 313 -8.06 31.57 -2.21
C PHE A 313 -8.64 32.71 -3.04
N ASN A 314 -7.82 33.30 -3.91
CA ASN A 314 -8.32 34.16 -4.99
C ASN A 314 -9.29 33.38 -5.89
N SER A 315 -10.24 34.09 -6.50
CA SER A 315 -11.24 33.50 -7.41
C SER A 315 -10.61 32.62 -8.50
N ASP A 316 -9.38 32.93 -8.91
CA ASP A 316 -8.65 32.24 -9.97
C ASP A 316 -8.17 30.82 -9.58
N TYR A 317 -7.94 30.55 -8.29
CA TYR A 317 -7.51 29.21 -7.81
C TYR A 317 -8.66 28.39 -7.22
N PHE A 318 -9.70 29.06 -6.75
CA PHE A 318 -10.87 28.42 -6.14
C PHE A 318 -11.60 27.45 -7.10
N ILE A 319 -11.85 27.90 -8.33
CA ILE A 319 -12.57 27.12 -9.34
C ILE A 319 -11.73 25.94 -9.86
N PRO A 320 -10.45 26.11 -10.27
CA PRO A 320 -9.64 25.00 -10.75
C PRO A 320 -9.42 23.88 -9.73
N ILE A 321 -9.23 24.21 -8.44
CA ILE A 321 -9.04 23.20 -7.40
C ILE A 321 -10.33 22.40 -7.19
N SER A 322 -11.47 23.09 -7.05
CA SER A 322 -12.78 22.46 -6.92
C SER A 322 -13.09 21.56 -8.12
N ALA A 323 -12.85 22.07 -9.34
CA ALA A 323 -13.05 21.33 -10.58
C ALA A 323 -12.14 20.09 -10.66
N THR A 324 -10.89 20.21 -10.22
CA THR A 324 -9.94 19.08 -10.18
C THR A 324 -10.39 18.00 -9.21
N ILE A 325 -10.88 18.37 -8.03
CA ILE A 325 -11.39 17.41 -7.03
C ILE A 325 -12.59 16.65 -7.58
N VAL A 326 -13.56 17.36 -8.16
CA VAL A 326 -14.77 16.76 -8.73
C VAL A 326 -14.43 15.87 -9.93
N LEU A 327 -13.58 16.34 -10.84
CA LEU A 327 -13.15 15.57 -12.00
C LEU A 327 -12.39 14.31 -11.58
N ALA A 328 -11.46 14.40 -10.64
CA ALA A 328 -10.75 13.25 -10.09
C ALA A 328 -11.71 12.27 -9.39
N LEU A 329 -12.72 12.77 -8.65
CA LEU A 329 -13.71 11.90 -8.02
C LEU A 329 -14.50 11.12 -9.08
N LEU A 330 -15.06 11.83 -10.07
CA LEU A 330 -15.86 11.25 -11.14
C LEU A 330 -15.06 10.23 -11.94
N LEU A 331 -13.84 10.58 -12.38
CA LEU A 331 -12.95 9.66 -13.08
C LEU A 331 -12.62 8.45 -12.21
N GLY A 332 -12.32 8.64 -10.92
CA GLY A 332 -12.04 7.56 -9.99
C GLY A 332 -13.19 6.56 -9.86
N ILE A 333 -14.44 7.04 -9.78
CA ILE A 333 -15.64 6.19 -9.73
C ILE A 333 -15.91 5.51 -11.09
N ILE A 334 -15.70 6.20 -12.21
CA ILE A 334 -15.83 5.61 -13.55
C ILE A 334 -14.81 4.48 -13.73
N PHE A 335 -13.53 4.71 -13.43
CA PHE A 335 -12.50 3.68 -13.52
C PHE A 335 -12.75 2.53 -12.54
N LEU A 336 -13.28 2.80 -11.34
CA LEU A 336 -13.73 1.76 -10.41
C LEU A 336 -14.81 0.88 -11.05
N GLY A 337 -15.86 1.50 -11.59
CA GLY A 337 -16.96 0.81 -12.27
C GLY A 337 -16.50 0.02 -13.49
N VAL A 338 -15.63 0.59 -14.32
CA VAL A 338 -15.05 -0.07 -15.50
C VAL A 338 -14.13 -1.23 -15.10
N TYR A 339 -13.31 -1.08 -14.06
CA TYR A 339 -12.43 -2.14 -13.59
C TYR A 339 -13.22 -3.33 -13.02
N TYR A 340 -14.14 -3.09 -12.07
CA TYR A 340 -14.97 -4.16 -11.50
C TYR A 340 -16.01 -4.70 -12.49
N GLY A 341 -16.48 -3.84 -13.38
CA GLY A 341 -17.35 -4.17 -14.49
C GLY A 341 -16.65 -5.10 -15.47
N ASN A 342 -15.57 -4.69 -16.13
CA ASN A 342 -15.05 -5.39 -17.31
C ASN A 342 -13.72 -6.11 -17.12
N PHE A 343 -12.88 -5.67 -16.17
CA PHE A 343 -11.48 -6.12 -16.07
C PHE A 343 -11.17 -6.95 -14.82
N HIS A 344 -12.12 -7.07 -13.87
CA HIS A 344 -11.89 -7.81 -12.64
C HIS A 344 -11.79 -9.32 -12.92
N PRO A 345 -10.69 -9.99 -12.53
CA PRO A 345 -10.41 -11.38 -12.93
C PRO A 345 -11.43 -12.43 -12.46
N ASN A 346 -12.27 -12.14 -11.47
CA ASN A 346 -13.28 -13.07 -10.97
C ASN A 346 -14.63 -12.98 -11.70
N ARG A 347 -14.82 -12.04 -12.64
CA ARG A 347 -16.09 -11.97 -13.40
C ARG A 347 -16.31 -13.20 -14.28
N ASN A 348 -15.22 -13.81 -14.76
CA ASN A 348 -15.29 -14.96 -15.66
C ASN A 348 -15.64 -16.29 -14.96
N VAL A 349 -15.80 -16.29 -13.62
CA VAL A 349 -16.05 -17.52 -12.84
C VAL A 349 -17.48 -17.60 -12.30
N GLU A 350 -18.24 -16.49 -12.23
CA GLU A 350 -19.70 -16.55 -11.97
C GLU A 350 -20.46 -17.26 -13.14
N THR A 351 -19.78 -17.67 -14.22
CA THR A 351 -20.34 -18.45 -15.34
C THR A 351 -19.91 -19.93 -15.35
N GLN A 352 -19.20 -20.41 -14.34
CA GLN A 352 -18.91 -21.85 -14.18
C GLN A 352 -19.33 -22.32 -12.78
N LEU A 353 -20.55 -22.86 -12.69
CA LEU A 353 -21.02 -23.63 -11.55
C LEU A 353 -20.51 -25.08 -11.64
N ASP A 354 -20.27 -25.63 -10.44
CA ASP A 354 -20.12 -27.03 -10.03
C ASP A 354 -18.90 -27.84 -10.50
N GLU A 355 -17.99 -28.10 -9.56
CA GLU A 355 -17.51 -29.46 -9.26
C GLU A 355 -17.32 -29.61 -7.73
N THR A 356 -18.10 -30.51 -7.12
CA THR A 356 -17.83 -31.12 -5.81
C THR A 356 -16.65 -32.09 -5.92
N ASP A 357 -15.59 -31.93 -5.12
CA ASP A 357 -15.03 -32.95 -4.21
C ASP A 357 -13.64 -32.58 -3.68
N GLY A 358 -13.36 -33.06 -2.47
CA GLY A 358 -12.00 -33.36 -2.02
C GLY A 358 -11.39 -32.37 -1.03
N LYS A 359 -11.32 -32.80 0.25
CA LYS A 359 -10.43 -32.19 1.25
C LYS A 359 -9.00 -32.09 0.70
N ALA A 360 -8.45 -30.88 0.63
CA ALA A 360 -7.05 -30.63 0.32
C ALA A 360 -6.25 -30.33 1.61
N PRO A 361 -4.96 -30.71 1.68
CA PRO A 361 -4.18 -30.75 2.90
C PRO A 361 -3.81 -29.37 3.43
N GLN A 362 -3.81 -29.30 4.76
CA GLN A 362 -3.50 -28.17 5.63
C GLN A 362 -2.00 -27.82 5.55
N ARG A 363 -1.64 -26.69 4.90
CA ARG A 363 -0.29 -26.09 4.98
C ARG A 363 -0.29 -24.56 4.84
N ASP A 364 0.54 -23.94 5.69
CA ASP A 364 0.56 -22.54 6.11
C ASP A 364 1.31 -21.61 5.16
N CYS A 365 0.57 -20.87 4.34
CA CYS A 365 1.04 -19.60 3.78
C CYS A 365 0.48 -18.50 4.70
N ARG A 366 1.30 -17.56 5.18
CA ARG A 366 0.83 -16.46 6.08
C ARG A 366 -0.32 -15.65 5.46
N ILE A 367 -0.35 -15.59 4.14
CA ILE A 367 -1.36 -14.87 3.34
C ILE A 367 -2.62 -15.73 3.12
N ARG A 368 -2.60 -17.05 3.36
CA ARG A 368 -3.76 -17.94 3.17
C ARG A 368 -4.88 -17.66 4.18
N TYR A 369 -4.53 -17.22 5.38
CA TYR A 369 -5.49 -16.84 6.44
C TYR A 369 -6.29 -15.58 6.12
N PHE A 370 -5.98 -14.88 5.02
CA PHE A 370 -6.79 -13.79 4.49
C PHE A 370 -8.13 -14.27 3.89
N LEU A 371 -8.32 -15.59 3.71
CA LEU A 371 -9.45 -16.18 3.00
C LEU A 371 -10.02 -17.45 3.64
N MET A 372 -9.55 -17.89 4.82
CA MET A 372 -10.19 -19.00 5.52
C MET A 372 -11.05 -18.44 6.65
N ASP A 373 -12.34 -18.83 6.55
CA ASP A 373 -13.54 -18.53 7.35
C ASP A 373 -14.38 -17.27 7.01
#